data_AF-A0A382EUN4-F1
#
_entry.id   AF-A0A382EUN4-F1
#
_cell.length_a   1.000
_cell.length_b   1.000
_cell.length_c   1.000
_cell.angle_alpha   90.00
_cell.angle_beta   90.00
_cell.angle_gamma   90.00
#
_symmetry.space_group_name_H-M   'P 1'
#
loop_
_entity.id
_entity.type
_entity.pdbx_description
1 polymer ?
#
loop_
_entity_poly.entity_id
_entity_poly.type
_entity_poly.pdbx_seq_one_letter_code
_entity_poly.pdbx_strand_id
1 'polypeptide(L)'
;MQVKLWCKRDYKYHCVFRYRDDISPSVERSRKDVRHCKSILKKKLFGRGKFDLDWFDVNETTDWNKNKKEIHVHILVGELPKNTRSINKPFPELLIDSWCKLDTSAQREYQYVGVTNNDKDDYEDVSYLLKSMKGNNNRYDDKFEWLDVENISRQVS
;
A
#
# COMPACT_ATOMS: atom_id res chain seq x y z
N MET A 1 21.87 19.58 -2.89
CA MET A 1 21.60 18.42 -3.77
C MET A 1 20.08 18.27 -3.88
N GLN A 2 19.51 18.58 -5.04
CA GLN A 2 18.06 18.55 -5.27
C GLN A 2 17.57 17.09 -5.25
N VAL A 3 16.81 16.73 -4.21
CA VAL A 3 16.02 15.50 -4.19
C VAL A 3 14.91 15.67 -5.23
N LYS A 4 15.21 15.28 -6.49
CA LYS A 4 14.27 15.30 -7.61
C LYS A 4 13.01 14.54 -7.21
N LEU A 5 11.87 15.23 -7.20
CA LEU A 5 10.49 14.79 -7.38
C LEU A 5 10.21 13.25 -7.51
N TRP A 6 10.47 12.44 -6.48
CA TRP A 6 10.04 11.02 -6.47
C TRP A 6 8.53 10.86 -6.18
N CYS A 7 7.88 11.91 -5.67
CA CYS A 7 6.44 11.95 -5.38
C CYS A 7 5.56 12.08 -6.64
N LYS A 8 6.18 12.16 -7.82
CA LYS A 8 5.50 12.16 -9.12
C LYS A 8 5.67 10.80 -9.81
N ARG A 9 5.74 9.70 -9.05
CA ARG A 9 5.28 8.44 -9.60
C ARG A 9 3.79 8.59 -9.75
N ASP A 10 3.31 8.51 -10.99
CA ASP A 10 1.89 8.41 -11.31
C ASP A 10 1.41 7.03 -10.84
N TYR A 11 1.38 6.82 -9.52
CA TYR A 11 0.59 5.75 -8.93
C TYR A 11 -0.83 5.94 -9.46
N LYS A 12 -1.43 4.87 -9.94
CA LYS A 12 -2.75 4.88 -10.57
C LYS A 12 -3.85 4.43 -9.61
N TYR A 13 -3.48 3.64 -8.61
CA TYR A 13 -4.41 3.06 -7.67
C TYR A 13 -3.98 3.33 -6.23
N HIS A 14 -4.96 3.65 -5.40
CA HIS A 14 -4.84 3.68 -3.96
C HIS A 14 -5.68 2.55 -3.38
N CYS A 15 -5.04 1.68 -2.61
CA CYS A 15 -5.67 0.58 -1.92
C CYS A 15 -5.72 0.85 -0.43
N VAL A 16 -6.84 0.54 0.21
CA VAL A 16 -6.98 0.46 1.66
C VAL A 16 -7.43 -0.95 1.99
N PHE A 17 -6.57 -1.68 2.70
CA PHE A 17 -6.82 -3.05 3.06
C PHE A 17 -6.94 -3.24 4.57
N ARG A 18 -7.99 -3.97 4.96
CA ARG A 18 -8.39 -4.21 6.35
C ARG A 18 -8.17 -5.66 6.75
N TYR A 19 -7.85 -5.80 8.02
CA TYR A 19 -7.77 -7.08 8.72
C TYR A 19 -9.11 -7.46 9.33
N ARG A 20 -9.35 -8.75 9.57
CA ARG A 20 -10.55 -9.19 10.28
C ARG A 20 -10.62 -8.55 11.67
N ASP A 21 -11.83 -8.30 12.14
CA ASP A 21 -12.06 -7.60 13.42
C ASP A 21 -11.58 -8.38 14.65
N ASP A 22 -11.43 -9.70 14.52
CA ASP A 22 -10.96 -10.62 15.56
C ASP A 22 -9.43 -10.67 15.70
N ILE A 23 -8.69 -9.96 14.85
CA ILE A 23 -7.23 -9.88 14.93
C ILE A 23 -6.76 -8.45 15.11
N SER A 24 -5.68 -8.30 15.88
CA SER A 24 -4.95 -7.03 16.03
C SER A 24 -3.49 -7.30 15.64
N PRO A 25 -3.16 -7.25 14.33
CA PRO A 25 -1.83 -7.60 13.89
C PRO A 25 -0.81 -6.59 14.45
N SER A 26 0.39 -7.08 14.79
CA SER A 26 1.53 -6.20 14.97
C SER A 26 1.99 -5.66 13.61
N VAL A 27 2.76 -4.58 13.63
CA VAL A 27 3.37 -4.05 12.40
C VAL A 27 4.27 -5.09 11.73
N GLU A 28 4.99 -5.91 12.50
CA GLU A 28 5.79 -7.00 11.93
C GLU A 28 4.95 -8.08 11.25
N ARG A 29 3.79 -8.43 11.82
CA ARG A 29 2.85 -9.35 11.15
C ARG A 29 2.31 -8.72 9.88
N SER A 30 1.93 -7.45 9.93
CA SER A 30 1.45 -6.72 8.78
C SER A 30 2.48 -6.65 7.64
N ARG A 31 3.77 -6.44 7.96
CA ARG A 31 4.89 -6.55 7.01
C ARG A 31 4.94 -7.90 6.31
N LYS A 32 4.73 -9.01 7.05
CA LYS A 32 4.72 -10.37 6.48
C LYS A 32 3.53 -10.55 5.55
N ASP A 33 2.36 -10.06 5.95
CA ASP A 33 1.13 -10.14 5.17
C ASP A 33 1.23 -9.34 3.85
N VAL A 34 1.79 -8.13 3.89
CA VAL A 34 2.05 -7.35 2.66
C VAL A 34 3.03 -8.05 1.73
N ARG A 35 4.12 -8.64 2.26
CA ARG A 35 5.06 -9.44 1.46
C ARG A 35 4.37 -10.67 0.86
N HIS A 36 3.46 -11.31 1.58
CA HIS A 36 2.68 -12.44 1.07
C HIS A 36 1.73 -11.99 -0.05
N CYS A 37 1.03 -10.87 0.11
CA CYS A 37 0.21 -10.26 -0.94
C CYS A 37 1.06 -9.94 -2.19
N LYS A 38 2.22 -9.28 -2.04
CA LYS A 38 3.19 -9.05 -3.12
C LYS A 38 3.58 -10.36 -3.82
N SER A 39 3.83 -11.43 -3.08
CA SER A 39 4.18 -12.74 -3.63
C SER A 39 3.04 -13.38 -4.45
N ILE A 40 1.79 -13.24 -3.98
CA ILE A 40 0.60 -13.69 -4.72
C ILE A 40 0.46 -12.92 -6.03
N LEU A 41 0.53 -11.58 -5.97
CA LEU A 41 0.48 -10.71 -7.15
C LEU A 41 1.62 -11.01 -8.12
N LYS A 42 2.84 -11.16 -7.62
CA LYS A 42 4.02 -11.53 -8.41
C LYS A 42 3.77 -12.79 -9.23
N LYS A 43 3.27 -13.86 -8.61
CA LYS A 43 3.01 -15.12 -9.30
C LYS A 43 1.95 -14.96 -10.40
N LYS A 44 0.91 -14.17 -10.14
CA LYS A 44 -0.17 -13.91 -11.10
C LYS A 44 0.28 -13.04 -12.27
N LEU A 45 0.96 -11.92 -11.99
CA LEU A 45 1.35 -10.91 -12.98
C LEU A 45 2.64 -11.25 -13.73
N PHE A 46 3.62 -11.84 -13.06
CA PHE A 46 4.98 -12.02 -13.59
C PHE A 46 5.49 -13.47 -13.55
N GLY A 47 4.72 -14.41 -12.98
CA GLY A 47 5.12 -15.81 -12.86
C GLY A 47 6.38 -15.99 -12.02
N ARG A 48 7.46 -16.48 -12.65
CA ARG A 48 8.79 -16.65 -12.01
C ARG A 48 9.66 -15.39 -12.11
N GLY A 49 9.22 -14.35 -12.82
CA GLY A 49 9.95 -13.10 -13.01
C GLY A 49 10.13 -12.28 -11.73
N LYS A 50 10.77 -11.11 -11.83
CA LYS A 50 10.85 -10.15 -10.71
C LYS A 50 9.50 -9.47 -10.49
N PHE A 51 9.27 -8.95 -9.29
CA PHE A 51 8.10 -8.11 -9.03
C PHE A 51 8.39 -6.71 -9.58
N ASP A 52 7.93 -6.48 -10.81
CA ASP A 52 8.17 -5.26 -11.58
C ASP A 52 6.89 -4.43 -11.58
N LEU A 53 6.49 -3.94 -10.41
CA LEU A 53 5.29 -3.11 -10.26
C LEU A 53 5.62 -1.99 -9.29
N ASP A 54 5.33 -0.76 -9.69
CA ASP A 54 5.43 0.39 -8.80
C ASP A 54 4.50 0.17 -7.61
N TRP A 55 5.10 0.09 -6.44
CA TRP A 55 4.42 -0.30 -5.22
C TRP A 55 4.98 0.47 -4.05
N PHE A 56 4.09 1.02 -3.23
CA PHE A 56 4.45 1.72 -2.01
C PHE A 56 3.41 1.45 -0.92
N ASP A 57 3.85 0.88 0.20
CA ASP A 57 2.97 0.43 1.28
C ASP A 57 3.28 1.05 2.64
N VAL A 58 2.21 1.30 3.40
CA VAL A 58 2.21 1.99 4.69
C VAL A 58 1.24 1.29 5.63
N ASN A 59 1.61 1.16 6.89
CA ASN A 59 0.67 0.82 7.94
C ASN A 59 0.19 2.09 8.61
N GLU A 60 -1.10 2.36 8.50
CA GLU A 60 -1.75 3.31 9.39
C GLU A 60 -2.08 2.58 10.70
N THR A 61 -1.51 3.07 11.79
CA THR A 61 -1.85 2.66 13.15
C THR A 61 -2.73 3.75 13.74
N THR A 62 -4.05 3.62 13.58
CA THR A 62 -4.97 4.63 14.11
C THR A 62 -5.31 4.31 15.57
N ASP A 63 -4.78 5.08 16.52
CA ASP A 63 -5.22 5.10 17.93
C ASP A 63 -6.54 5.89 18.08
N TRP A 64 -7.56 5.63 17.24
CA TRP A 64 -8.79 6.44 17.26
C TRP A 64 -9.63 6.20 18.52
N ASN A 65 -9.53 5.00 19.10
CA ASN A 65 -10.05 4.67 20.41
C ASN A 65 -8.90 4.18 21.29
N LYS A 66 -8.76 4.75 22.50
CA LYS A 66 -7.72 4.43 23.50
C LYS A 66 -7.58 2.93 23.87
N ASN A 67 -8.47 2.08 23.37
CA ASN A 67 -8.59 0.67 23.72
C ASN A 67 -8.43 -0.31 22.54
N LYS A 68 -8.34 0.16 21.28
CA LYS A 68 -8.18 -0.75 20.13
C LYS A 68 -7.27 -0.13 19.08
N LYS A 69 -6.11 -0.75 18.89
CA LYS A 69 -5.22 -0.45 17.76
C LYS A 69 -5.76 -1.17 16.54
N GLU A 70 -6.25 -0.41 15.57
CA GLU A 70 -6.51 -0.95 14.23
C GLU A 70 -5.36 -0.58 13.31
N ILE A 71 -4.86 -1.58 12.60
CA ILE A 71 -3.89 -1.37 11.54
C ILE A 71 -4.63 -1.42 10.22
N HIS A 72 -4.60 -0.34 9.45
CA HIS A 72 -5.03 -0.33 8.06
C HIS A 72 -3.80 -0.30 7.18
N VAL A 73 -3.80 -1.11 6.11
CA VAL A 73 -2.68 -1.14 5.16
C VAL A 73 -3.06 -0.30 3.95
N HIS A 74 -2.30 0.78 3.74
CA HIS A 74 -2.47 1.66 2.60
C HIS A 74 -1.40 1.33 1.57
N ILE A 75 -1.80 1.16 0.30
CA ILE A 75 -0.87 0.81 -0.77
C ILE A 75 -1.15 1.69 -1.98
N LEU A 76 -0.11 2.36 -2.47
CA LEU A 76 -0.11 2.99 -3.78
C LEU A 76 0.47 2.04 -4.83
N VAL A 77 -0.24 1.87 -5.93
CA VAL A 77 0.12 0.95 -7.01
C VAL A 77 0.12 1.70 -8.36
N GLY A 78 1.20 1.54 -9.12
CA GLY A 78 1.32 2.10 -10.46
C GLY A 78 0.45 1.42 -11.50
N GLU A 79 0.58 1.87 -12.75
CA GLU A 79 0.00 1.16 -13.88
C GLU A 79 0.62 -0.24 -14.05
N LEU A 80 -0.15 -1.17 -14.61
CA LEU A 80 0.39 -2.47 -14.99
C LEU A 80 1.44 -2.30 -16.10
N PRO A 81 2.68 -2.80 -15.90
CA PRO A 81 3.67 -2.71 -16.96
C PRO A 81 3.32 -3.63 -18.14
N LYS A 82 3.89 -3.30 -19.31
CA LYS A 82 3.63 -3.99 -20.57
C LYS A 82 4.00 -5.48 -20.56
N ASN A 83 4.93 -5.89 -19.69
CA ASN A 83 5.40 -7.27 -19.54
C ASN A 83 4.51 -8.13 -18.60
N THR A 84 3.37 -7.60 -18.15
CA THR A 84 2.43 -8.35 -17.31
C THR A 84 1.74 -9.45 -18.11
N ARG A 85 1.56 -10.61 -17.48
CA ARG A 85 0.77 -11.71 -18.03
C ARG A 85 -0.69 -11.29 -18.16
N SER A 86 -1.39 -11.86 -19.14
CA SER A 86 -2.83 -11.66 -19.30
C SER A 86 -3.59 -11.97 -18.02
N ILE A 87 -4.44 -11.03 -17.60
CA ILE A 87 -5.34 -11.17 -16.47
C ILE A 87 -6.78 -11.31 -16.96
N ASN A 88 -7.53 -12.24 -16.37
CA ASN A 88 -8.92 -12.52 -16.78
C ASN A 88 -9.95 -11.68 -16.01
N LYS A 89 -9.52 -10.61 -15.35
CA LYS A 89 -10.35 -9.72 -14.54
C LYS A 89 -9.72 -8.33 -14.42
N PRO A 90 -10.50 -7.30 -14.05
CA PRO A 90 -9.95 -5.97 -13.81
C PRO A 90 -8.83 -6.00 -12.75
N PHE A 91 -7.83 -5.14 -12.92
CA PHE A 91 -6.69 -5.08 -12.00
C PHE A 91 -7.07 -4.69 -10.55
N PRO A 92 -7.99 -3.74 -10.30
CA PRO A 92 -8.50 -3.46 -8.95
C PRO A 92 -9.06 -4.71 -8.25
N GLU A 93 -9.86 -5.49 -8.98
CA GLU A 93 -10.43 -6.76 -8.47
C GLU A 93 -9.32 -7.76 -8.12
N LEU A 94 -8.23 -7.79 -8.90
CA LEU A 94 -7.08 -8.65 -8.65
C LEU A 94 -6.30 -8.25 -7.38
N LEU A 95 -6.20 -6.95 -7.10
CA LEU A 95 -5.57 -6.43 -5.89
C LEU A 95 -6.35 -6.87 -4.65
N ILE A 96 -7.68 -6.66 -4.64
CA ILE A 96 -8.57 -7.12 -3.56
C ILE A 96 -8.49 -8.64 -3.40
N ASP A 97 -8.61 -9.40 -4.49
CA ASP A 97 -8.51 -10.87 -4.46
C ASP A 97 -7.19 -11.39 -3.89
N SER A 98 -6.11 -10.63 -4.06
CA SER A 98 -4.79 -11.04 -3.60
C SER A 98 -4.62 -10.78 -2.11
N TRP A 99 -5.24 -9.72 -1.59
CA TRP A 99 -5.34 -9.48 -0.15
C TRP A 99 -6.28 -10.48 0.52
N CYS A 100 -7.48 -10.70 -0.03
CA CYS A 100 -8.48 -11.64 0.51
C CYS A 100 -8.05 -13.12 0.55
N LYS A 101 -6.88 -13.46 0.00
CA LYS A 101 -6.26 -14.79 0.16
C LYS A 101 -5.50 -14.97 1.46
N LEU A 102 -5.22 -13.89 2.18
CA LEU A 102 -4.58 -13.93 3.48
C LEU A 102 -5.59 -14.40 4.52
N ASP A 103 -5.16 -15.25 5.45
CA ASP A 103 -5.95 -15.71 6.59
C ASP A 103 -6.37 -14.55 7.51
N THR A 104 -5.59 -13.47 7.49
CA THR A 104 -5.78 -12.25 8.27
C THR A 104 -6.72 -11.23 7.61
N SER A 105 -7.04 -11.38 6.32
CA SER A 105 -7.85 -10.40 5.59
C SER A 105 -9.29 -10.35 6.09
N ALA A 106 -9.83 -9.14 6.24
CA ALA A 106 -11.28 -8.95 6.33
C ALA A 106 -11.98 -9.43 5.05
N GLN A 107 -13.31 -9.51 5.11
CA GLN A 107 -14.13 -9.83 3.96
C GLN A 107 -13.98 -8.78 2.84
N ARG A 108 -14.39 -9.15 1.63
CA ARG A 108 -14.13 -8.37 0.41
C ARG A 108 -14.72 -6.97 0.47
N GLU A 109 -15.93 -6.84 1.01
CA GLU A 109 -16.70 -5.61 1.13
C GLU A 109 -16.02 -4.54 1.99
N TYR A 110 -15.03 -4.92 2.81
CA TYR A 110 -14.25 -4.00 3.64
C TYR A 110 -12.94 -3.54 2.98
N GLN A 111 -12.67 -4.00 1.76
CA GLN A 111 -11.47 -3.65 1.00
C GLN A 111 -11.79 -2.55 0.01
N TYR A 112 -10.87 -1.60 -0.16
CA TYR A 112 -11.05 -0.48 -1.09
C TYR A 112 -9.89 -0.41 -2.08
N VAL A 113 -10.23 -0.18 -3.35
CA VAL A 113 -9.28 0.22 -4.40
C VAL A 113 -9.90 1.34 -5.23
N GLY A 114 -9.33 2.53 -5.13
CA GLY A 114 -9.69 3.71 -5.91
C GLY A 114 -8.66 4.05 -6.96
N VAL A 115 -9.05 4.84 -7.96
CA VAL A 115 -8.09 5.50 -8.85
C VAL A 115 -7.56 6.73 -8.11
N THR A 116 -6.24 6.90 -8.08
CA THR A 116 -5.60 8.08 -7.49
C THR A 116 -6.00 9.33 -8.27
N ASN A 117 -6.31 10.40 -7.54
CA ASN A 117 -6.56 11.70 -8.15
C ASN A 117 -5.33 12.59 -7.98
N ASN A 118 -4.45 12.58 -8.97
CA ASN A 118 -3.21 13.37 -8.92
C ASN A 118 -3.45 14.89 -8.94
N ASP A 119 -4.66 15.34 -9.25
CA ASP A 119 -5.04 16.75 -9.35
C ASP A 119 -5.68 17.32 -8.08
N LYS A 120 -6.07 16.47 -7.12
CA LYS A 120 -6.66 16.91 -5.84
C LYS A 120 -5.73 16.58 -4.68
N ASP A 121 -5.46 17.58 -3.84
CA ASP A 121 -4.86 17.40 -2.52
C ASP A 121 -5.92 16.84 -1.55
N ASP A 122 -6.52 15.70 -1.88
CA ASP A 122 -7.48 15.05 -0.99
C ASP A 122 -6.73 14.42 0.19
N TYR A 123 -7.12 14.83 1.40
CA TYR A 123 -6.54 14.50 2.70
C TYR A 123 -6.47 12.99 3.01
N GLU A 124 -7.19 12.16 2.23
CA GLU A 124 -7.33 10.72 2.42
C GLU A 124 -6.37 9.89 1.54
N ASP A 125 -5.66 10.54 0.62
CA ASP A 125 -4.71 9.86 -0.24
C ASP A 125 -3.33 9.78 0.43
N VAL A 126 -2.67 8.64 0.30
CA VAL A 126 -1.27 8.47 0.70
C VAL A 126 -0.38 9.50 0.00
N SER A 127 -0.80 10.05 -1.15
CA SER A 127 -0.17 11.20 -1.79
C SER A 127 -0.15 12.47 -0.92
N TYR A 128 -1.20 12.75 -0.13
CA TYR A 128 -1.22 13.83 0.87
C TYR A 128 -0.27 13.54 2.02
N LEU A 129 -0.24 12.29 2.51
CA LEU A 129 0.71 11.85 3.54
C LEU A 129 2.18 11.95 3.05
N LEU A 130 2.44 11.64 1.79
CA LEU A 130 3.75 11.82 1.15
C LEU A 130 4.13 13.31 0.98
N LYS A 131 3.16 14.18 0.72
CA LYS A 131 3.36 15.64 0.63
C LYS A 131 3.61 16.26 2.01
N SER A 132 2.92 15.80 3.06
CA SER A 132 3.08 16.32 4.43
C SER A 132 4.43 15.95 5.07
N MET A 133 5.08 14.87 4.61
CA MET A 133 6.48 14.55 4.98
C MET A 133 7.48 15.67 4.66
N LYS A 134 7.21 16.53 3.68
CA LYS A 134 8.12 17.64 3.31
C LYS A 134 8.09 18.81 4.31
N GLY A 135 7.10 18.87 5.21
CA GLY A 135 6.88 20.01 6.08
C GLY A 135 6.68 19.60 7.53
N ASN A 136 7.77 19.26 8.24
CA ASN A 136 7.94 19.34 9.71
C ASN A 136 6.63 19.34 10.54
N ASN A 137 5.80 18.31 10.41
CA ASN A 137 4.60 18.17 11.23
C ASN A 137 4.68 16.85 12.00
N ASN A 138 5.24 16.95 13.21
CA ASN A 138 5.34 15.91 14.26
C ASN A 138 3.99 15.26 14.66
N ARG A 139 2.89 15.50 13.95
CA ARG A 139 1.55 14.97 14.27
C ARG A 139 1.22 13.63 13.61
N TYR A 140 1.99 13.23 12.58
CA TYR A 140 1.70 12.04 11.79
C TYR A 140 2.70 10.89 11.99
N ASP A 141 3.90 11.17 12.51
CA ASP A 141 4.91 10.14 12.77
C ASP A 141 4.43 9.07 13.77
N ASP A 142 3.53 9.42 14.69
CA ASP A 142 2.99 8.47 15.69
C ASP A 142 1.86 7.57 15.15
N LYS A 143 1.31 7.89 13.96
CA LYS A 143 0.15 7.18 13.39
C LYS A 143 0.48 6.30 12.19
N PHE A 144 1.70 6.37 11.66
CA PHE A 144 2.07 5.64 10.46
C PHE A 144 3.42 4.94 10.66
N GLU A 145 3.42 3.62 10.54
CA GLU A 145 4.64 2.83 10.47
C GLU A 145 4.91 2.43 9.01
N TRP A 146 5.94 3.02 8.42
CA TRP A 146 6.30 2.83 7.03
C TRP A 146 7.02 1.50 6.81
N LEU A 147 6.64 0.78 5.75
CA LEU A 147 7.12 -0.58 5.51
C LEU A 147 8.29 -0.66 4.53
N ASP A 148 8.45 0.33 3.65
CA ASP A 148 9.42 0.27 2.54
C ASP A 148 10.41 1.45 2.48
N VAL A 149 10.74 2.05 3.63
CA VAL A 149 11.82 3.06 3.71
C VAL A 149 13.17 2.46 3.25
N GLU A 150 13.35 1.14 3.39
CA GLU A 150 14.55 0.45 2.92
C GLU A 150 14.68 0.39 1.38
N ASN A 151 13.60 0.24 0.59
CA ASN A 151 13.71 0.38 -0.88
C ASN A 151 13.90 1.83 -1.31
N ILE A 152 13.37 2.81 -0.56
CA ILE A 152 13.64 4.23 -0.81
C ILE A 152 15.15 4.49 -0.77
N SER A 153 15.87 3.88 0.18
CA SER A 153 17.34 4.05 0.30
C SER A 153 18.15 3.31 -0.78
N ARG A 154 17.65 2.18 -1.32
CA ARG A 154 18.38 1.35 -2.30
C ARG A 154 18.21 1.77 -3.76
N GLN A 155 17.27 2.65 -4.07
CA GLN A 155 17.13 3.24 -5.42
C GLN A 155 17.90 4.55 -5.60
N VAL A 156 18.62 5.00 -4.56
CA VAL A 156 19.46 6.22 -4.56
C VAL A 156 20.97 5.91 -4.54
N SER A 157 21.36 4.64 -4.64
CA SER A 157 22.76 4.19 -4.77
C SER A 157 23.07 3.72 -6.18
#